data_AF-A0A813DQD1-F1
#
_entry.id   AF-A0A813DQD1-F1
#
_cell.length_a   1.000
_cell.length_b   1.000
_cell.length_c   1.000
_cell.angle_alpha   90.00
_cell.angle_beta   90.00
_cell.angle_gamma   90.00
#
_symmetry.space_group_name_H-M   'P 1'
#
loop_
_entity.id
_entity.type
_entity.pdbx_description
1 polymer ?
#
loop_
_entity_poly.entity_id
_entity_poly.type
_entity_poly.pdbx_seq_one_letter_code
_entity_poly.pdbx_strand_id
1 'polypeptide(L)'
;MKICEAWEDRRARGMVSWPGPGEAGTVGDSVRPLGGRHAMVAQSAPGRAQKRPLNIAVLTSTRMAFDADRFHFGKVSPDEILLCFNPQRESACQQWAGQGTCPALKDLRPEDCDLNSTDPALVIINMKPVCRSHLVFVPGIRLGLPQVLTEEAIVLGLAFAMRASPRMWLSFNSIGAGASVNHLHMQGFFPGSGQASEKAEFPLQAHLGQEGALLKAAASRGPVSLWRTK
;
A
#
# COMPACT_ATOMS: atom_id res chain seq x y z
N MET A 1 -14.03 5.14 9.63
CA MET A 1 -13.05 4.23 10.27
C MET A 1 -11.67 4.48 9.64
N LYS A 2 -10.56 4.52 10.38
CA LYS A 2 -9.22 4.69 9.77
C LYS A 2 -8.82 3.41 9.03
N ILE A 3 -8.03 3.53 7.96
CA ILE A 3 -7.60 2.36 7.16
C ILE A 3 -6.84 1.31 7.98
N CYS A 4 -6.01 1.75 8.94
CA CYS A 4 -5.30 0.85 9.85
C CYS A 4 -6.25 0.13 10.82
N GLU A 5 -7.31 0.80 11.28
CA GLU A 5 -8.33 0.20 12.15
C GLU A 5 -9.13 -0.85 11.37
N ALA A 6 -9.48 -0.57 10.11
CA ALA A 6 -10.16 -1.51 9.22
C ALA A 6 -9.31 -2.76 8.95
N TRP A 7 -7.99 -2.57 8.79
CA TRP A 7 -7.03 -3.66 8.64
C TRP A 7 -6.90 -4.50 9.91
N GLU A 8 -6.83 -3.86 11.09
CA GLU A 8 -6.77 -4.55 12.38
C GLU A 8 -8.04 -5.33 12.69
N ASP A 9 -9.21 -4.78 12.36
CA ASP A 9 -10.49 -5.49 12.49
C ASP A 9 -10.49 -6.79 11.66
N ARG A 10 -10.00 -6.74 10.41
CA ARG A 10 -9.87 -7.94 9.56
C ARG A 10 -8.82 -8.93 10.06
N ARG A 11 -7.72 -8.43 10.63
CA ARG A 11 -6.74 -9.26 11.35
C ARG A 11 -7.38 -9.96 12.54
N ALA A 12 -8.12 -9.24 13.38
CA ALA A 12 -8.78 -9.79 14.56
C ALA A 12 -9.82 -10.86 14.21
N ARG A 13 -10.44 -10.77 13.01
CA ARG A 13 -11.33 -11.79 12.45
C ARG A 13 -10.60 -12.98 11.80
N GLY A 14 -9.26 -13.00 11.80
CA GLY A 14 -8.46 -14.09 11.25
C GLY A 14 -8.26 -14.07 9.74
N MET A 15 -8.60 -12.96 9.05
CA MET A 15 -8.42 -12.88 7.59
C MET A 15 -6.94 -12.83 7.18
N VAL A 16 -6.12 -12.14 7.96
CA VAL A 16 -4.67 -12.09 7.76
C VAL A 16 -3.95 -12.82 8.88
N SER A 17 -2.98 -13.65 8.51
CA SER A 17 -2.06 -14.25 9.48
C SER A 17 -0.94 -13.23 9.78
N TRP A 18 -1.13 -12.47 10.85
CA TRP A 18 -0.15 -11.51 11.35
C TRP A 18 -0.22 -11.39 12.89
N PRO A 19 0.92 -11.42 13.61
CA PRO A 19 0.92 -11.33 15.06
C PRO A 19 0.22 -10.06 15.58
N GLY A 20 -0.54 -10.22 16.66
CA GLY A 20 -1.19 -9.12 17.36
C GLY A 20 -0.22 -8.25 18.17
N PRO A 21 -0.68 -7.08 18.64
CA PRO A 21 0.08 -6.27 19.59
C PRO A 21 0.37 -7.07 20.86
N GLY A 22 1.65 -7.18 21.25
CA GLY A 22 2.07 -7.88 22.47
C GLY A 22 2.23 -9.40 22.34
N GLU A 23 2.00 -9.99 21.16
CA GLU A 23 2.28 -11.40 20.88
C GLU A 23 3.77 -11.61 20.55
N ALA A 24 4.37 -12.70 21.05
CA ALA A 24 5.76 -13.07 20.77
C ALA A 24 5.98 -13.31 19.26
N GLY A 25 7.10 -12.84 18.70
CA GLY A 25 7.30 -12.77 17.25
C GLY A 25 6.97 -11.40 16.67
N THR A 26 7.22 -10.34 17.45
CA THR A 26 6.99 -8.97 17.02
C THR A 26 7.84 -8.66 15.78
N VAL A 27 7.34 -7.79 14.91
CA VAL A 27 8.06 -7.31 13.71
C VAL A 27 9.46 -6.79 14.06
N GLY A 28 9.66 -6.28 15.29
CA GLY A 28 10.97 -5.84 15.78
C GLY A 28 12.00 -6.98 15.85
N ASP A 29 11.59 -8.19 16.23
CA ASP A 29 12.47 -9.36 16.32
C ASP A 29 12.77 -9.98 14.95
N SER A 30 11.99 -9.62 13.93
CA SER A 30 12.11 -10.15 12.57
C SER A 30 12.82 -9.21 11.59
N VAL A 31 13.24 -8.02 12.04
CA VAL A 31 13.90 -7.00 11.22
C VAL A 31 15.35 -6.80 11.69
N ARG A 32 16.32 -6.97 10.77
CA ARG A 32 17.75 -6.83 11.06
C ARG A 32 18.42 -5.83 10.10
N PRO A 33 19.05 -4.76 10.63
CA PRO A 33 19.96 -3.94 9.85
C PRO A 33 21.16 -4.76 9.37
N LEU A 34 21.47 -4.67 8.07
CA LEU A 34 22.60 -5.37 7.45
C LEU A 34 23.89 -4.53 7.46
N GLY A 35 23.79 -3.27 7.90
CA GLY A 35 24.91 -2.32 7.87
C GLY A 35 25.27 -1.89 6.44
N GLY A 36 26.48 -1.36 6.29
CA GLY A 36 27.01 -0.89 5.01
C GLY A 36 26.46 0.47 4.57
N ARG A 37 27.03 0.99 3.48
CA ARG A 37 26.77 2.35 2.97
C ARG A 37 25.35 2.63 2.47
N HIS A 38 24.53 1.59 2.31
CA HIS A 38 23.18 1.67 1.75
C HIS A 38 22.07 1.46 2.80
N ALA A 39 22.44 1.37 4.09
CA ALA A 39 21.51 1.17 5.21
C ALA A 39 20.48 0.06 4.95
N MET A 40 20.93 -1.06 4.38
CA MET A 40 20.04 -2.16 4.03
C MET A 40 19.46 -2.81 5.29
N VAL A 41 18.25 -3.33 5.16
CA VAL A 41 17.56 -4.05 6.22
C VAL A 41 16.95 -5.32 5.64
N ALA A 42 17.14 -6.43 6.35
CA ALA A 42 16.45 -7.68 6.08
C ALA A 42 15.25 -7.80 7.02
N GLN A 43 14.10 -8.16 6.48
CA GLN A 43 12.93 -8.53 7.27
C GLN A 43 12.55 -9.97 6.98
N SER A 44 12.43 -10.77 8.03
CA SER A 44 11.78 -12.07 7.98
C SER A 44 10.26 -11.87 8.06
N ALA A 45 9.56 -12.45 7.08
CA ALA A 45 8.10 -12.54 7.07
C ALA A 45 7.68 -14.03 7.02
N PRO A 46 7.66 -14.71 8.19
CA PRO A 46 7.24 -16.10 8.29
C PRO A 46 5.86 -16.33 7.67
N GLY A 47 5.65 -17.50 7.06
CA GLY A 47 4.38 -17.80 6.36
C GLY A 47 4.27 -17.23 4.94
N ARG A 48 5.28 -16.48 4.46
CA ARG A 48 5.35 -15.96 3.09
C ARG A 48 6.29 -16.71 2.14
N ALA A 49 6.79 -17.88 2.56
CA ALA A 49 7.58 -18.75 1.69
C ALA A 49 6.79 -19.18 0.43
N GLN A 50 5.47 -19.28 0.55
CA GLN A 50 4.58 -19.60 -0.56
C GLN A 50 4.00 -18.31 -1.15
N LYS A 51 4.36 -18.03 -2.40
CA LYS A 51 3.80 -16.95 -3.21
C LYS A 51 2.97 -17.54 -4.32
N ARG A 52 1.80 -16.95 -4.60
CA ARG A 52 1.00 -17.31 -5.76
C ARG A 52 1.85 -17.17 -7.03
N PRO A 53 2.03 -18.23 -7.83
CA PRO A 53 2.70 -18.11 -9.11
C PRO A 53 1.86 -17.27 -10.07
N LEU A 54 2.52 -16.50 -10.95
CA LEU A 54 1.85 -15.73 -12.01
C LEU A 54 1.15 -16.64 -13.04
N ASN A 55 1.53 -17.92 -13.09
CA ASN A 55 0.98 -18.96 -13.98
C ASN A 55 1.00 -18.59 -15.47
N ILE A 56 1.94 -17.75 -15.90
CA ILE A 56 2.19 -17.44 -17.30
C ILE A 56 3.31 -18.36 -17.79
N ALA A 57 3.02 -19.22 -18.77
CA ALA A 57 3.95 -20.23 -19.27
C ALA A 57 5.20 -19.61 -19.92
N VAL A 58 5.04 -18.51 -20.65
CA VAL A 58 6.14 -17.78 -21.29
C VAL A 58 5.91 -16.28 -21.12
N LEU A 59 6.82 -15.62 -20.40
CA LEU A 59 6.86 -14.16 -20.29
C LEU A 59 7.53 -13.60 -21.54
N THR A 60 6.74 -13.15 -22.51
CA THR A 60 7.23 -12.55 -23.76
C THR A 60 7.33 -11.02 -23.69
N SER A 61 6.65 -10.40 -22.72
CA SER A 61 6.59 -8.94 -22.57
C SER A 61 6.26 -8.58 -21.13
N THR A 62 6.64 -7.37 -20.70
CA THR A 62 6.18 -6.78 -19.43
C THR A 62 4.81 -6.09 -19.55
N ARG A 63 4.25 -6.02 -20.76
CA ARG A 63 2.97 -5.38 -21.09
C ARG A 63 1.92 -6.39 -21.56
N MET A 64 1.86 -7.55 -20.91
CA MET A 64 0.90 -8.58 -21.27
C MET A 64 -0.53 -8.12 -21.03
N ALA A 65 -1.44 -8.47 -21.93
CA ALA A 65 -2.86 -8.15 -21.81
C ALA A 65 -3.46 -8.75 -20.52
N PHE A 66 -4.42 -8.04 -19.94
CA PHE A 66 -5.23 -8.54 -18.84
C PHE A 66 -6.01 -9.78 -19.28
N ASP A 67 -6.18 -10.72 -18.36
CA ASP A 67 -6.87 -11.98 -18.58
C ASP A 67 -7.91 -12.16 -17.46
N ALA A 68 -9.19 -12.06 -17.84
CA ALA A 68 -10.31 -12.14 -16.91
C ALA A 68 -10.55 -13.56 -16.36
N ASP A 69 -10.05 -14.60 -17.03
CA ASP A 69 -10.22 -16.00 -16.61
C ASP A 69 -9.23 -16.36 -15.50
N ARG A 70 -8.05 -15.72 -15.50
CA ARG A 70 -7.06 -15.84 -14.43
C ARG A 70 -7.50 -15.16 -13.15
N PHE A 71 -6.75 -15.37 -12.07
CA PHE A 71 -6.98 -14.60 -10.85
C PHE A 71 -6.68 -13.12 -11.09
N HIS A 72 -7.63 -12.28 -10.69
CA HIS A 72 -7.50 -10.83 -10.65
C HIS A 72 -8.24 -10.31 -9.41
N PHE A 73 -7.96 -9.07 -8.99
CA PHE A 73 -8.61 -8.49 -7.81
C PHE A 73 -10.13 -8.32 -7.89
N GLY A 74 -10.74 -8.50 -9.07
CA GLY A 74 -12.20 -8.57 -9.21
C GLY A 74 -12.81 -9.92 -8.78
N LYS A 75 -11.98 -10.84 -8.26
CA LYS A 75 -12.38 -12.16 -7.75
C LYS A 75 -12.12 -12.32 -6.25
N VAL A 76 -11.77 -11.24 -5.53
CA VAL A 76 -11.58 -11.28 -4.07
C VAL A 76 -12.92 -11.34 -3.35
N SER A 77 -12.93 -11.77 -2.09
CA SER A 77 -14.12 -11.65 -1.25
C SER A 77 -14.42 -10.17 -0.99
N PRO A 78 -15.71 -9.74 -0.94
CA PRO A 78 -16.07 -8.40 -0.48
C PRO A 78 -15.46 -8.03 0.88
N ASP A 79 -15.28 -9.00 1.79
CA ASP A 79 -14.65 -8.77 3.10
C ASP A 79 -13.19 -8.30 3.00
N GLU A 80 -12.50 -8.61 1.90
CA GLU A 80 -11.13 -8.18 1.66
C GLU A 80 -11.06 -6.67 1.32
N ILE A 81 -12.16 -6.06 0.91
CA ILE A 81 -12.22 -4.65 0.55
C ILE A 81 -12.17 -3.82 1.83
N LEU A 82 -11.19 -2.92 1.92
CA LEU A 82 -11.05 -1.98 3.03
C LEU A 82 -11.85 -0.70 2.78
N LEU A 83 -11.77 -0.16 1.56
CA LEU A 83 -12.45 1.05 1.13
C LEU A 83 -12.36 1.27 -0.38
N CYS A 84 -13.18 2.20 -0.86
CA CYS A 84 -13.14 2.76 -2.20
C CYS A 84 -12.50 4.15 -2.10
N PHE A 85 -11.73 4.53 -3.12
CA PHE A 85 -10.98 5.77 -3.14
C PHE A 85 -11.28 6.63 -4.37
N ASN A 86 -11.67 7.88 -4.12
CA ASN A 86 -11.99 8.91 -5.09
C ASN A 86 -11.41 10.29 -4.68
N PRO A 87 -10.27 10.74 -5.23
CA PRO A 87 -9.63 11.97 -4.77
C PRO A 87 -10.51 13.25 -4.88
N GLN A 88 -11.61 13.21 -5.63
CA GLN A 88 -12.57 14.32 -5.76
C GLN A 88 -13.61 14.37 -4.63
N ARG A 89 -13.89 13.26 -3.95
CA ARG A 89 -14.89 13.16 -2.88
C ARG A 89 -14.25 13.23 -1.49
N GLU A 90 -13.04 12.72 -1.35
CA GLU A 90 -12.34 12.73 -0.07
C GLU A 90 -11.49 13.97 0.14
N SER A 91 -11.71 14.57 1.32
CA SER A 91 -10.97 15.72 1.82
C SER A 91 -9.46 15.43 1.85
N ALA A 92 -8.67 16.44 1.47
CA ALA A 92 -7.22 16.36 1.58
C ALA A 92 -6.82 16.15 3.05
N CYS A 93 -5.74 15.42 3.32
CA CYS A 93 -5.20 15.31 4.67
C CYS A 93 -4.78 16.71 5.16
N GLN A 94 -5.55 17.28 6.08
CA GLN A 94 -5.34 18.65 6.58
C GLN A 94 -4.21 18.74 7.63
N GLN A 95 -3.53 17.63 7.97
CA GLN A 95 -2.54 17.60 9.05
C GLN A 95 -1.10 17.63 8.55
N TRP A 96 -0.32 18.53 9.14
CA TRP A 96 1.14 18.59 9.04
C TRP A 96 1.82 17.62 10.01
N ALA A 97 3.05 17.23 9.68
CA ALA A 97 3.86 16.11 10.17
C ALA A 97 4.11 15.94 11.69
N GLY A 98 3.31 16.52 12.60
CA GLY A 98 3.55 16.48 14.05
C GLY A 98 2.79 15.40 14.84
N GLN A 99 1.65 14.89 14.37
CA GLN A 99 0.79 13.98 15.15
C GLN A 99 0.49 12.63 14.50
N GLY A 100 1.19 12.30 13.42
CA GLY A 100 1.23 10.94 12.85
C GLY A 100 -0.11 10.36 12.39
N THR A 101 -1.17 11.15 12.31
CA THR A 101 -2.51 10.68 11.95
C THR A 101 -3.14 11.64 10.96
N CYS A 102 -3.37 11.20 9.71
CA CYS A 102 -4.29 11.94 8.85
C CYS A 102 -5.67 11.97 9.50
N PRO A 103 -6.52 12.98 9.19
CA PRO A 103 -7.91 12.95 9.60
C PRO A 103 -8.46 11.57 9.27
N ALA A 104 -9.16 10.97 10.24
CA ALA A 104 -9.88 9.75 9.97
C ALA A 104 -10.66 9.95 8.68
N LEU A 105 -10.63 8.96 7.80
CA LEU A 105 -11.48 8.85 6.62
C LEU A 105 -12.94 8.73 7.12
N LYS A 106 -13.45 9.79 7.76
CA LYS A 106 -14.78 9.88 8.36
C LYS A 106 -15.86 9.90 7.29
N ASP A 107 -15.48 10.26 6.06
CA ASP A 107 -16.36 10.33 4.90
C ASP A 107 -16.30 9.06 4.04
N LEU A 108 -15.40 8.12 4.33
CA LEU A 108 -15.41 6.82 3.68
C LEU A 108 -16.41 5.94 4.40
N ARG A 109 -17.47 5.57 3.68
CA ARG A 109 -18.48 4.58 4.07
C ARG A 109 -18.03 3.23 3.50
N PRO A 110 -17.32 2.39 4.28
CA PRO A 110 -16.84 1.10 3.79
C PRO A 110 -18.02 0.20 3.43
N GLU A 111 -19.18 0.37 4.09
CA GLU A 111 -20.43 -0.32 3.78
C GLU A 111 -20.96 -0.08 2.35
N ASP A 112 -20.58 1.00 1.68
CA ASP A 112 -21.01 1.30 0.30
C ASP A 112 -19.98 0.91 -0.76
N CYS A 113 -18.86 0.31 -0.36
CA CYS A 113 -17.77 -0.04 -1.27
C CYS A 113 -17.78 -1.53 -1.60
N ASP A 114 -17.91 -1.84 -2.88
CA ASP A 114 -17.84 -3.21 -3.40
C ASP A 114 -17.05 -3.29 -4.73
N LEU A 115 -16.99 -4.48 -5.32
CA LEU A 115 -16.35 -4.72 -6.62
C LEU A 115 -17.06 -4.03 -7.79
N ASN A 116 -18.30 -3.59 -7.60
CA ASN A 116 -19.08 -2.85 -8.60
C ASN A 116 -18.89 -1.34 -8.47
N SER A 117 -18.13 -0.85 -7.48
CA SER A 117 -17.91 0.58 -7.26
C SER A 117 -17.43 1.29 -8.53
N THR A 118 -17.97 2.50 -8.71
CA THR A 118 -17.57 3.44 -9.77
C THR A 118 -16.38 4.29 -9.37
N ASP A 119 -15.90 4.15 -8.13
CA ASP A 119 -14.79 4.96 -7.65
C ASP A 119 -13.48 4.60 -8.37
N PRO A 120 -12.59 5.58 -8.55
CA PRO A 120 -11.33 5.43 -9.28
C PRO A 120 -10.42 4.30 -8.79
N ALA A 121 -10.46 3.94 -7.51
CA ALA A 121 -9.66 2.83 -6.99
C ALA A 121 -10.36 2.07 -5.86
N LEU A 122 -10.00 0.80 -5.72
CA LEU A 122 -10.30 -0.01 -4.54
C LEU A 122 -9.03 -0.21 -3.73
N VAL A 123 -9.19 -0.25 -2.42
CA VAL A 123 -8.13 -0.62 -1.49
C VAL A 123 -8.52 -1.90 -0.78
N ILE A 124 -7.66 -2.90 -0.91
CA ILE A 124 -7.92 -4.29 -0.52
C ILE A 124 -6.87 -4.69 0.51
N ILE A 125 -7.25 -5.49 1.51
CA ILE A 125 -6.29 -6.08 2.44
C ILE A 125 -5.38 -7.07 1.72
N ASN A 126 -4.06 -7.01 1.98
CA ASN A 126 -3.20 -8.07 1.49
C ASN A 126 -3.29 -9.27 2.44
N MET A 127 -3.97 -10.33 2.01
CA MET A 127 -4.17 -11.57 2.78
C MET A 127 -2.86 -12.30 3.15
N LYS A 128 -1.73 -11.97 2.50
CA LYS A 128 -0.37 -12.44 2.81
C LYS A 128 0.55 -11.24 3.09
N PRO A 129 0.31 -10.53 4.21
CA PRO A 129 1.00 -9.28 4.50
C PRO A 129 2.50 -9.49 4.69
N VAL A 130 3.32 -8.54 4.21
CA VAL A 130 4.77 -8.49 4.50
C VAL A 130 5.03 -7.70 5.77
N CYS A 131 4.16 -6.74 6.07
CA CYS A 131 4.22 -5.89 7.23
C CYS A 131 2.79 -5.62 7.72
N ARG A 132 2.69 -5.08 8.94
CA ARG A 132 1.43 -4.61 9.49
C ARG A 132 0.79 -3.58 8.56
N SER A 133 -0.52 -3.65 8.37
CA SER A 133 -1.25 -2.73 7.50
C SER A 133 -0.85 -2.80 6.02
N HIS A 134 -0.27 -3.92 5.57
CA HIS A 134 0.00 -4.17 4.16
C HIS A 134 -1.32 -4.33 3.39
N LEU A 135 -1.47 -3.50 2.36
CA LEU A 135 -2.66 -3.41 1.53
C LEU A 135 -2.31 -3.44 0.05
N VAL A 136 -3.32 -3.63 -0.79
CA VAL A 136 -3.25 -3.61 -2.23
C VAL A 136 -4.13 -2.46 -2.73
N PHE A 137 -3.55 -1.55 -3.49
CA PHE A 137 -4.24 -0.44 -4.14
C PHE A 137 -4.50 -0.79 -5.60
N VAL A 138 -5.76 -0.81 -6.04
CA VAL A 138 -6.18 -1.27 -7.37
C VAL A 138 -6.91 -0.14 -8.11
N PRO A 139 -6.25 0.54 -9.06
CA PRO A 139 -6.90 1.52 -9.93
C PRO A 139 -7.92 0.85 -10.85
N GLY A 140 -9.13 1.39 -10.89
CA GLY A 140 -10.17 1.04 -11.85
C GLY A 140 -10.49 -0.46 -11.88
N ILE A 141 -10.97 -1.02 -10.77
CA ILE A 141 -11.22 -2.47 -10.61
C ILE A 141 -11.99 -3.10 -11.79
N ARG A 142 -12.97 -2.37 -12.34
CA ARG A 142 -13.82 -2.84 -13.45
C ARG A 142 -13.18 -2.71 -14.83
N LEU A 143 -12.12 -1.91 -14.94
CA LEU A 143 -11.43 -1.68 -16.21
C LEU A 143 -10.52 -2.87 -16.57
N GLY A 144 -10.20 -3.75 -15.61
CA GLY A 144 -9.33 -4.90 -15.86
C GLY A 144 -7.99 -4.46 -16.48
N LEU A 145 -7.35 -3.44 -15.91
CA LEU A 145 -6.11 -2.91 -16.48
C LEU A 145 -4.99 -3.93 -16.30
N PRO A 146 -4.12 -4.16 -17.31
CA PRO A 146 -2.96 -5.02 -17.15
C PRO A 146 -1.99 -4.42 -16.12
N GLN A 147 -1.08 -5.23 -15.56
CA GLN A 147 -0.06 -4.79 -14.58
C GLN A 147 1.04 -3.95 -15.25
N VAL A 148 0.64 -2.80 -15.79
CA VAL A 148 1.44 -1.82 -16.51
C VAL A 148 1.14 -0.46 -15.88
N LEU A 149 2.17 0.20 -15.39
CA LEU A 149 2.03 1.50 -14.73
C LEU A 149 1.68 2.59 -15.75
N THR A 150 0.64 3.37 -15.47
CA THR A 150 0.21 4.51 -16.29
C THR A 150 0.35 5.82 -15.52
N GLU A 151 0.34 6.96 -16.22
CA GLU A 151 0.36 8.29 -15.60
C GLU A 151 -0.83 8.47 -14.65
N GLU A 152 -2.03 8.06 -15.07
CA GLU A 152 -3.26 8.16 -14.30
C GLU A 152 -3.17 7.33 -13.01
N ALA A 153 -2.61 6.12 -13.09
CA ALA A 153 -2.42 5.26 -11.94
C ALA A 153 -1.39 5.84 -10.95
N ILE A 154 -0.32 6.47 -11.44
CA ILE A 154 0.67 7.17 -10.60
C ILE A 154 0.00 8.33 -9.89
N VAL A 155 -0.71 9.19 -10.62
CA VAL A 155 -1.42 10.34 -10.06
C VAL A 155 -2.42 9.91 -8.99
N LEU A 156 -3.21 8.88 -9.28
CA LEU A 156 -4.21 8.38 -8.36
C LEU A 156 -3.57 7.75 -7.10
N GLY A 157 -2.49 6.99 -7.27
CA GLY A 157 -1.72 6.43 -6.16
C GLY A 157 -1.10 7.51 -5.27
N LEU A 158 -0.50 8.54 -5.85
CA LEU A 158 0.02 9.68 -5.08
C LEU A 158 -1.08 10.40 -4.31
N ALA A 159 -2.21 10.65 -4.95
CA ALA A 159 -3.37 11.27 -4.30
C ALA A 159 -3.88 10.44 -3.11
N PHE A 160 -3.86 9.12 -3.23
CA PHE A 160 -4.19 8.19 -2.14
C PHE A 160 -3.15 8.25 -1.02
N ALA A 161 -1.86 8.12 -1.32
CA ALA A 161 -0.78 8.15 -0.33
C ALA A 161 -0.81 9.46 0.49
N MET A 162 -0.98 10.60 -0.17
CA MET A 162 -1.09 11.91 0.49
C MET A 162 -2.28 12.01 1.45
N ARG A 163 -3.38 11.32 1.16
CA ARG A 163 -4.59 11.31 2.02
C ARG A 163 -4.52 10.26 3.13
N ALA A 164 -3.83 9.15 2.87
CA ALA A 164 -3.74 8.04 3.81
C ALA A 164 -2.77 8.33 4.96
N SER A 165 -1.54 8.74 4.67
CA SER A 165 -0.54 9.12 5.69
C SER A 165 0.69 9.76 5.04
N PRO A 166 1.34 10.77 5.67
CA PRO A 166 2.66 11.26 5.25
C PRO A 166 3.74 10.18 5.26
N ARG A 167 3.51 9.08 5.98
CA ARG A 167 4.42 7.94 6.06
C ARG A 167 4.01 6.80 5.12
N MET A 168 2.93 6.93 4.35
CA MET A 168 2.49 5.84 3.48
C MET A 168 3.46 5.64 2.33
N TRP A 169 3.76 4.38 2.06
CA TRP A 169 4.59 3.96 0.95
C TRP A 169 3.73 3.19 -0.04
N LEU A 170 3.89 3.52 -1.32
CA LEU A 170 3.35 2.76 -2.43
C LEU A 170 4.50 2.20 -3.25
N SER A 171 4.39 0.94 -3.64
CA SER A 171 5.37 0.26 -4.49
C SER A 171 4.67 -0.46 -5.63
N PHE A 172 5.30 -0.45 -6.80
CA PHE A 172 4.79 -1.12 -7.99
C PHE A 172 5.80 -2.16 -8.45
N ASN A 173 5.34 -3.40 -8.62
CA ASN A 173 6.10 -4.45 -9.29
C ASN A 173 5.42 -4.71 -10.64
N SER A 174 6.17 -4.61 -11.74
CA SER A 174 5.69 -5.15 -13.03
C SER A 174 5.67 -6.68 -13.00
N ILE A 175 5.07 -7.31 -14.00
CA ILE A 175 5.16 -8.78 -14.17
C ILE A 175 6.61 -9.26 -14.32
N GLY A 176 7.49 -8.45 -14.91
CA GLY A 176 8.93 -8.73 -14.99
C GLY A 176 9.69 -8.49 -13.69
N ALA A 177 9.11 -7.76 -12.73
CA ALA A 177 9.66 -7.51 -11.40
C ALA A 177 8.95 -8.36 -10.32
N GLY A 178 8.39 -9.50 -10.72
CA GLY A 178 7.81 -10.47 -9.79
C GLY A 178 6.41 -10.11 -9.30
N ALA A 179 5.58 -9.38 -10.05
CA ALA A 179 4.15 -9.37 -9.75
C ALA A 179 3.54 -10.79 -9.90
N SER A 180 2.65 -11.17 -8.98
CA SER A 180 1.95 -12.47 -9.03
C SER A 180 0.56 -12.39 -9.67
N VAL A 181 0.11 -11.19 -10.01
CA VAL A 181 -1.23 -10.91 -10.57
C VAL A 181 -1.05 -9.94 -11.73
N ASN A 182 -1.62 -10.27 -12.90
CA ASN A 182 -1.67 -9.36 -14.04
C ASN A 182 -2.97 -8.53 -14.01
N HIS A 183 -3.11 -7.69 -12.99
CA HIS A 183 -4.18 -6.71 -12.84
C HIS A 183 -3.57 -5.50 -12.12
N LEU A 184 -3.61 -4.32 -12.72
CA LEU A 184 -2.94 -3.10 -12.25
C LEU A 184 -3.16 -2.89 -10.75
N HIS A 185 -2.07 -2.98 -10.00
CA HIS A 185 -2.08 -2.76 -8.57
C HIS A 185 -0.73 -2.23 -8.07
N MET A 186 -0.80 -1.53 -6.94
CA MET A 186 0.34 -1.14 -6.13
C MET A 186 0.23 -1.80 -4.75
N GLN A 187 1.36 -2.11 -4.15
CA GLN A 187 1.43 -2.56 -2.76
C GLN A 187 1.60 -1.33 -1.87
N GLY A 188 0.77 -1.21 -0.84
CA GLY A 188 0.82 -0.09 0.10
C GLY A 188 1.12 -0.56 1.51
N PHE A 189 1.95 0.19 2.23
CA PHE A 189 2.28 -0.12 3.62
C PHE A 189 2.66 1.13 4.42
N PHE A 190 2.56 0.99 5.74
CA PHE A 190 2.92 2.04 6.70
C PHE A 190 4.17 1.57 7.47
N PRO A 191 5.30 2.28 7.36
CA PRO A 191 6.45 2.01 8.21
C PRO A 191 6.06 2.30 9.66
N GLY A 192 6.38 1.36 10.56
CA GLY A 192 5.87 1.32 11.93
C GLY A 192 6.09 2.59 12.75
N SER A 193 5.14 2.86 13.66
CA SER A 193 5.17 3.96 14.62
C SER A 193 5.23 3.43 16.05
N GLY A 194 6.16 3.94 16.86
CA GLY A 194 6.13 3.79 18.31
C GLY A 194 7.37 4.44 18.91
N GLN A 195 7.25 5.20 19.99
CA GLN A 195 8.29 6.05 20.60
C GLN A 195 9.72 5.47 20.80
N ALA A 196 9.96 4.18 20.55
CA ALA A 196 11.29 3.64 20.25
C ALA A 196 11.75 3.89 18.78
N SER A 197 11.01 4.69 18.01
CA SER A 197 11.03 4.76 16.53
C SER A 197 12.04 5.71 15.92
N GLU A 198 13.05 6.18 16.66
CA GLU A 198 14.24 6.72 15.98
C GLU A 198 14.94 5.65 15.13
N LYS A 199 14.60 4.36 15.33
CA LYS A 199 15.13 3.21 14.56
C LYS A 199 14.10 2.46 13.72
N ALA A 200 12.86 2.95 13.61
CA ALA A 200 11.78 2.34 12.82
C ALA A 200 11.34 3.23 11.64
N GLU A 201 12.25 4.06 11.16
CA GLU A 201 12.12 4.59 9.81
C GLU A 201 12.26 3.44 8.81
N PHE A 202 11.54 3.50 7.69
CA PHE A 202 11.83 2.57 6.62
C PHE A 202 13.32 2.74 6.24
N PRO A 203 14.06 1.67 5.91
CA PRO A 203 15.51 1.71 5.69
C PRO A 203 16.03 2.90 4.86
N LEU A 204 15.32 3.24 3.78
CA LEU A 204 15.62 4.41 2.94
C LEU A 204 15.48 5.76 3.67
N GLN A 205 14.46 5.90 4.52
CA GLN A 205 14.20 7.12 5.28
C GLN A 205 15.30 7.36 6.32
N ALA A 206 15.76 6.29 7.00
CA ALA A 206 16.91 6.35 7.90
C ALA A 206 18.22 6.75 7.19
N HIS A 207 18.42 6.26 5.95
CA HIS A 207 19.59 6.62 5.14
C HIS A 207 19.61 8.10 4.77
N LEU A 208 18.48 8.63 4.30
CA LEU A 208 18.35 10.04 3.93
C LEU A 208 18.58 10.98 5.12
N GLY A 209 18.18 10.58 6.34
CA GLY A 209 18.41 11.36 7.56
C GLY A 209 19.87 11.52 7.98
N GLN A 210 20.77 10.59 7.60
CA GLN A 210 22.17 10.60 8.06
C GLN A 210 23.12 11.45 7.21
N GLU A 211 22.82 11.73 5.94
CA GLU A 211 23.71 12.52 5.06
C GLU A 211 23.53 14.05 5.20
N GLY A 212 22.82 14.54 6.24
CA GLY A 212 22.45 15.96 6.36
C GLY A 212 21.43 16.42 5.29
N ALA A 213 21.15 15.57 4.31
CA ALA A 213 20.07 15.68 3.36
C ALA A 213 18.76 15.17 3.99
N LEU A 214 18.32 15.84 5.06
CA LEU A 214 16.88 15.93 5.30
C LEU A 214 16.27 16.52 4.03
N LEU A 215 15.89 15.67 3.08
CA LEU A 215 14.61 15.84 2.41
C LEU A 215 13.61 15.82 3.57
N LYS A 216 13.44 16.98 4.22
CA LYS A 216 12.24 17.32 4.99
C LYS A 216 11.13 16.69 4.19
N ALA A 217 10.46 15.64 4.69
CA ALA A 217 9.38 14.96 3.98
C ALA A 217 8.59 16.03 3.25
N ALA A 218 8.76 16.10 1.91
CA ALA A 218 8.83 17.35 1.14
C ALA A 218 8.16 18.51 1.88
N ALA A 219 8.95 19.39 2.53
CA ALA A 219 8.45 20.51 3.34
C ALA A 219 7.14 21.01 2.74
N SER A 220 6.02 20.73 3.43
CA SER A 220 4.67 20.65 2.87
C SER A 220 4.50 21.51 1.64
N ARG A 221 4.79 20.94 0.46
CA ARG A 221 4.44 21.64 -0.77
C ARG A 221 2.92 21.64 -0.77
N GLY A 222 2.35 22.84 -0.86
CA GLY A 222 0.91 23.08 -0.81
C GLY A 222 0.13 22.17 -1.77
N PRO A 223 -1.22 22.24 -1.76
CA PRO A 223 -2.07 21.27 -2.44
C PRO A 223 -1.53 20.95 -3.84
N VAL A 224 -1.17 19.69 -4.06
CA VAL A 224 -0.80 19.20 -5.39
C VAL A 224 -2.06 19.35 -6.24
N SER A 225 -2.07 20.41 -7.03
CA SER A 225 -3.11 20.73 -7.99
C SER A 225 -3.05 19.70 -9.12
N LEU A 226 -4.07 18.84 -9.21
CA LEU A 226 -4.22 17.82 -10.25
C LEU A 226 -4.83 18.36 -11.56
N TRP A 227 -4.70 19.67 -11.83
CA TRP A 227 -5.23 20.24 -13.07
C TRP A 227 -4.29 19.98 -14.24
N ARG A 228 -4.71 19.12 -15.17
CA ARG A 228 -4.22 19.13 -16.55
C ARG A 228 -4.77 20.39 -17.23
N THR A 229 -3.93 21.39 -17.46
CA THR A 229 -4.24 22.38 -18.51
C THR A 229 -4.19 21.66 -19.85
N LYS A 230 -5.30 21.73 -20.59
CA LYS A 230 -5.40 21.25 -21.98
C LYS A 230 -4.44 21.99 -22.89
#